data_AF-A0AAE1NCA2-F1
#
_entry.id   AF-A0AAE1NCA2-F1
#
_cell.length_a   1.000
_cell.length_b   1.000
_cell.length_c   1.000
_cell.angle_alpha   90.00
_cell.angle_beta   90.00
_cell.angle_gamma   90.00
#
_symmetry.space_group_name_H-M   'P 1'
#
loop_
_entity.id
_entity.type
_entity.pdbx_description
1 polymer ?
#
loop_
_entity_poly.entity_id
_entity_poly.type
_entity_poly.pdbx_seq_one_letter_code
_entity_poly.pdbx_strand_id
1 'polypeptide(L)'
;MSLVTSPLVASSHCPRRSANYHPSIWGDHFTQYASQSLEVPDKMEVQRKMLKEEVRKMLALPTKNLVAKMNLIDSIQRLGVSYHFELEIDEILQQIHDTYVENGVITLEEDLHTLALLFRLLRQHGHRVSPPDVFEKFKDGQGNIREGLTTDVEAMLSLYEATHLRVHGEDILDDALAFTSSHLESTIIHLNPSLAAKVKRSLRHPLHKNLPRLEAWRYISSYQDDPSHHETLLAFAKLDFNMLRKLHQNELGNISKWWKELDFRTKLPFARDRLVECYFWILGVFYEPCYALARRITTKVICITSVIDDIYDVYGTFEELQLFTAAIESWDIRCLDLLPEYMRFCYQALLDVYDEIKQEMTNEGREFCIKYAKDEMKSLVRGYFVEAKWYNSNYTPTMEEYMDNALVTSAYRMLAATSFVGMGPIATEEAFQWLANGPKIVGASQIICRLMDDIVSNEIEQKRGHVASGIECYMKQHGGQRENAIEEFKRQVISAWKDINEELLEPLQVPRPLLMRILNLSRVIDLLYTDSDGYSDSAGLTKHHIAALLLHDFPL
;
A
#
# COMPACT_ATOMS: atom_id res chain seq x y z
N MET A 1 -61.11 -28.93 2.02
CA MET A 1 -60.18 -28.01 1.35
C MET A 1 -58.77 -28.44 1.73
N SER A 2 -58.08 -29.10 0.80
CA SER A 2 -56.77 -29.69 1.03
C SER A 2 -55.67 -28.63 1.03
N LEU A 3 -54.82 -28.69 2.05
CA LEU A 3 -53.55 -27.97 2.11
C LEU A 3 -52.64 -28.48 0.98
N VAL A 4 -52.35 -27.62 0.01
CA VAL A 4 -51.33 -27.87 -1.00
C VAL A 4 -49.98 -27.55 -0.35
N THR A 5 -49.24 -28.60 0.00
CA THR A 5 -47.84 -28.55 0.36
C THR A 5 -47.02 -28.11 -0.85
N SER A 6 -46.34 -26.97 -0.74
CA SER A 6 -45.33 -26.53 -1.71
C SER A 6 -44.14 -27.50 -1.68
N PRO A 7 -43.57 -27.92 -2.83
CA PRO A 7 -42.46 -28.86 -2.82
C PRO A 7 -41.20 -28.19 -2.30
N LEU A 8 -40.48 -28.89 -1.43
CA LEU A 8 -39.06 -28.66 -1.15
C LEU A 8 -38.34 -28.43 -2.48
N VAL A 9 -37.66 -27.28 -2.58
CA VAL A 9 -36.73 -26.98 -3.67
C VAL A 9 -35.70 -28.09 -3.69
N ALA A 10 -35.81 -28.97 -4.68
CA ALA A 10 -34.76 -29.93 -5.00
C ALA A 10 -33.47 -29.14 -5.23
N SER A 11 -32.39 -29.50 -4.55
CA SER A 11 -31.07 -28.95 -4.83
C SER A 11 -30.69 -29.33 -6.26
N SER A 12 -30.95 -28.44 -7.22
CA SER A 12 -30.27 -28.47 -8.50
C SER A 12 -28.79 -28.35 -8.18
N HIS A 13 -28.04 -29.45 -8.34
CA HIS A 13 -26.58 -29.41 -8.32
C HIS A 13 -26.11 -28.56 -9.50
N CYS A 14 -26.13 -27.24 -9.31
CA CYS A 14 -25.35 -26.33 -10.14
C CYS A 14 -23.88 -26.62 -9.81
N PRO A 15 -23.05 -27.05 -10.79
CA PRO A 15 -21.64 -27.27 -10.54
C PRO A 15 -20.99 -25.95 -10.11
N ARG A 16 -20.45 -25.93 -8.89
CA ARG A 16 -19.74 -24.76 -8.33
C ARG A 16 -18.40 -24.59 -9.05
N ARG A 17 -18.03 -23.36 -9.39
CA ARG A 17 -16.69 -23.07 -9.92
C ARG A 17 -15.67 -23.12 -8.76
N SER A 18 -14.42 -23.38 -9.12
CA SER A 18 -13.28 -23.34 -8.22
C SER A 18 -12.11 -22.68 -8.95
N ALA A 19 -11.42 -21.79 -8.26
CA ALA A 19 -10.20 -21.14 -8.73
C ALA A 19 -8.94 -21.96 -8.42
N ASN A 20 -9.06 -23.07 -7.67
CA ASN A 20 -7.98 -23.97 -7.24
C ASN A 20 -6.84 -23.25 -6.53
N TYR A 21 -7.16 -22.35 -5.60
CA TYR A 21 -6.17 -21.62 -4.81
C TYR A 21 -5.29 -22.58 -3.99
N HIS A 22 -3.99 -22.27 -3.91
CA HIS A 22 -3.10 -23.00 -3.02
C HIS A 22 -3.41 -22.67 -1.54
N PRO A 23 -3.21 -23.62 -0.61
CA PRO A 23 -3.40 -23.37 0.82
C PRO A 23 -2.40 -22.32 1.33
N SER A 24 -2.67 -21.73 2.50
CA SER A 24 -1.72 -20.83 3.15
C SER A 24 -0.34 -21.49 3.31
N ILE A 25 0.71 -20.80 2.87
CA ILE A 25 2.10 -21.27 3.00
C ILE A 25 2.65 -21.18 4.43
N TRP A 26 1.90 -20.54 5.34
CA TRP A 26 2.31 -20.28 6.73
C TRP A 26 1.68 -21.26 7.71
N GLY A 27 0.60 -21.95 7.32
CA GLY A 27 -0.16 -22.83 8.22
C GLY A 27 -0.52 -22.11 9.53
N ASP A 28 -0.18 -22.73 10.66
CA ASP A 28 -0.44 -22.19 11.99
C ASP A 28 0.76 -21.45 12.60
N HIS A 29 1.84 -21.21 11.82
CA HIS A 29 3.12 -20.72 12.32
C HIS A 29 2.99 -19.48 13.23
N PHE A 30 2.17 -18.50 12.85
CA PHE A 30 2.06 -17.25 13.59
C PHE A 30 1.20 -17.33 14.86
N THR A 31 0.36 -18.37 15.02
CA THR A 31 -0.50 -18.53 16.21
C THR A 31 0.30 -18.64 17.51
N GLN A 32 1.55 -19.08 17.44
CA GLN A 32 2.45 -19.19 18.58
C GLN A 32 2.78 -17.84 19.24
N TYR A 33 2.74 -16.73 18.48
CA TYR A 33 3.11 -15.40 18.98
C TYR A 33 2.00 -14.75 19.81
N ALA A 34 0.77 -15.23 19.69
CA ALA A 34 -0.37 -14.75 20.45
C ALA A 34 -0.32 -15.04 21.95
N SER A 35 0.59 -15.92 22.37
CA SER A 35 0.78 -16.31 23.77
C SER A 35 2.16 -15.87 24.31
N GLN A 36 2.97 -15.20 23.49
CA GLN A 36 4.27 -14.68 23.92
C GLN A 36 4.08 -13.35 24.63
N SER A 37 4.72 -13.18 25.79
CA SER A 37 4.67 -11.92 26.54
C SER A 37 5.18 -10.76 25.68
N LEU A 38 4.42 -9.65 25.73
CA LEU A 38 4.75 -8.38 25.09
C LEU A 38 5.84 -7.61 25.85
N GLU A 39 6.32 -8.11 26.98
CA GLU A 39 7.34 -7.44 27.76
C GLU A 39 8.66 -7.39 26.97
N VAL A 40 8.82 -6.29 26.23
CA VAL A 40 10.14 -5.81 25.87
C VAL A 40 10.90 -5.66 27.19
N PRO A 41 12.05 -6.33 27.37
CA PRO A 41 12.80 -6.21 28.59
C PRO A 41 13.02 -4.73 28.94
N ASP A 42 12.74 -4.31 30.18
CA ASP A 42 12.85 -2.91 30.61
C ASP A 42 14.16 -2.25 30.16
N LYS A 43 15.24 -3.04 30.15
CA LYS A 43 16.57 -2.65 29.66
C LYS A 43 16.55 -2.19 28.19
N MET A 44 15.86 -2.91 27.30
CA MET A 44 15.75 -2.54 25.88
C MET A 44 14.94 -1.25 25.71
N GLU A 45 13.87 -1.06 26.48
CA GLU A 45 13.07 0.18 26.43
C GLU A 45 13.87 1.39 26.91
N VAL A 46 14.60 1.24 28.01
CA VAL A 46 15.53 2.28 28.52
C VAL A 46 16.59 2.60 27.47
N GLN A 47 17.22 1.57 26.88
CA GLN A 47 18.22 1.75 25.83
C GLN A 47 17.65 2.46 24.60
N ARG A 48 16.43 2.10 24.15
CA ARG A 48 15.74 2.76 23.03
C ARG A 48 15.52 4.24 23.33
N LYS A 49 15.05 4.59 24.53
CA LYS A 49 14.83 5.99 24.95
C LYS A 49 16.13 6.78 24.96
N MET A 50 17.22 6.21 25.47
CA MET A 50 18.54 6.84 25.45
C MET A 50 19.02 7.09 24.02
N LEU A 51 19.00 6.08 23.16
CA LEU A 51 19.42 6.19 21.76
C LEU A 51 18.55 7.19 20.98
N LYS A 52 17.23 7.17 21.19
CA LYS A 52 16.29 8.13 20.60
C LYS A 52 16.68 9.57 20.95
N GLU A 53 17.00 9.82 22.23
CA GLU A 53 17.39 11.15 22.69
C GLU A 53 18.74 11.59 22.10
N GLU A 54 19.71 10.69 21.97
CA GLU A 54 20.98 11.01 21.30
C GLU A 54 20.79 11.35 19.81
N VAL A 55 19.95 10.59 19.08
CA VAL A 55 19.62 10.91 17.68
C VAL A 55 18.87 12.25 17.58
N ARG A 56 17.96 12.55 18.52
CA ARG A 56 17.32 13.87 18.60
C ARG A 56 18.33 14.99 18.79
N LYS A 57 19.33 14.81 19.66
CA LYS A 57 20.42 15.80 19.81
C LYS A 57 21.21 15.98 18.52
N MET A 58 21.48 14.91 17.77
CA MET A 58 22.12 15.03 16.44
C MET A 58 21.30 15.90 15.48
N LEU A 59 19.98 15.77 15.49
CA LEU A 59 19.06 16.63 14.75
C LEU A 59 19.00 18.07 15.30
N ALA A 60 19.18 18.28 16.59
CA ALA A 60 19.18 19.62 17.18
C ALA A 60 20.50 20.39 17.00
N LEU A 61 21.62 19.70 16.74
CA LEU A 61 22.92 20.34 16.60
C LEU A 61 22.93 21.32 15.42
N PRO A 62 23.31 22.60 15.65
CA PRO A 62 23.55 23.55 14.58
C PRO A 62 24.70 23.03 13.71
N THR A 63 24.42 22.75 12.44
CA THR A 63 25.46 22.37 11.48
C THR A 63 25.64 23.48 10.46
N LYS A 64 26.90 23.85 10.20
CA LYS A 64 27.24 24.71 9.07
C LYS A 64 27.21 23.94 7.73
N ASN A 65 27.20 22.61 7.80
CA ASN A 65 27.15 21.73 6.64
C ASN A 65 25.71 21.23 6.44
N LEU A 66 25.02 21.84 5.48
CA LEU A 66 23.65 21.50 5.08
C LEU A 66 23.56 20.07 4.53
N VAL A 67 24.53 19.65 3.71
CA VAL A 67 24.59 18.31 3.09
C VAL A 67 24.60 17.22 4.16
N ALA A 68 25.41 17.38 5.20
CA ALA A 68 25.44 16.46 6.33
C ALA A 68 24.08 16.38 7.06
N LYS A 69 23.34 17.49 7.15
CA LYS A 69 22.00 17.52 7.75
C LYS A 69 20.99 16.74 6.91
N MET A 70 21.00 16.95 5.59
CA MET A 70 20.11 16.26 4.66
C MET A 70 20.40 14.76 4.63
N ASN A 71 21.67 14.36 4.60
CA ASN A 71 22.07 12.95 4.65
C ASN A 71 21.65 12.28 5.96
N LEU A 72 21.69 13.00 7.09
CA LEU A 72 21.19 12.50 8.37
C LEU A 72 19.67 12.28 8.32
N ILE A 73 18.90 13.24 7.80
CA ILE A 73 17.44 13.10 7.64
C ILE A 73 17.11 11.93 6.72
N ASP A 74 17.77 11.82 5.56
CA ASP A 74 17.57 10.71 4.63
C ASP A 74 17.88 9.36 5.28
N SER A 75 18.98 9.27 6.03
CA SER A 75 19.35 8.07 6.77
C SER A 75 18.28 7.69 7.81
N ILE A 76 17.78 8.66 8.58
CA ILE A 76 16.74 8.45 9.59
C ILE A 76 15.44 7.92 8.96
N GLN A 77 15.04 8.49 7.81
CA GLN A 77 13.85 8.03 7.06
C GLN A 77 14.04 6.62 6.51
N ARG A 78 15.16 6.37 5.83
CA ARG A 78 15.43 5.07 5.19
C ARG A 78 15.69 3.96 6.19
N LEU A 79 16.18 4.27 7.39
CA LEU A 79 16.28 3.32 8.51
C LEU A 79 14.95 3.04 9.19
N GLY A 80 13.85 3.70 8.78
CA GLY A 80 12.50 3.44 9.27
C GLY A 80 12.26 3.91 10.70
N VAL A 81 13.00 4.94 11.15
CA VAL A 81 12.88 5.51 12.50
C VAL A 81 12.46 6.98 12.50
N SER A 82 12.13 7.55 11.33
CA SER A 82 11.68 8.95 11.20
C SER A 82 10.40 9.26 11.96
N TYR A 83 9.50 8.28 12.17
CA TYR A 83 8.27 8.46 12.94
C TYR A 83 8.51 8.89 14.41
N HIS A 84 9.74 8.78 14.90
CA HIS A 84 10.14 9.28 16.22
C HIS A 84 10.47 10.77 16.26
N PHE A 85 10.68 11.39 15.10
CA PHE A 85 11.28 12.70 14.91
C PHE A 85 10.53 13.55 13.86
N GLU A 86 9.23 13.31 13.66
CA GLU A 86 8.45 13.98 12.61
C GLU A 86 8.50 15.50 12.76
N LEU A 87 8.31 16.01 13.98
CA LEU A 87 8.36 17.44 14.29
C LEU A 87 9.74 18.03 13.99
N GLU A 88 10.81 17.39 14.49
CA GLU A 88 12.17 17.86 14.28
C GLU A 88 12.55 17.87 12.79
N ILE A 89 12.16 16.84 12.03
CA ILE A 89 12.42 16.76 10.59
C ILE A 89 11.64 17.85 9.84
N ASP A 90 10.36 18.02 10.14
CA ASP A 90 9.50 19.02 9.48
C ASP A 90 10.03 20.44 9.75
N GLU A 91 10.41 20.76 10.98
CA GLU A 91 11.01 22.05 11.33
C GLU A 91 12.32 22.32 10.57
N ILE A 92 13.19 21.31 10.46
CA ILE A 92 14.46 21.45 9.73
C ILE A 92 14.20 21.64 8.23
N LEU A 93 13.33 20.84 7.62
CA LEU A 93 13.02 20.94 6.20
C LEU A 93 12.31 22.25 5.86
N GLN A 94 11.44 22.75 6.74
CA GLN A 94 10.84 24.08 6.61
C GLN A 94 11.91 25.18 6.65
N GLN A 95 12.88 25.12 7.58
CA GLN A 95 13.98 26.09 7.64
C GLN A 95 14.85 26.05 6.37
N ILE A 96 15.14 24.84 5.86
CA ILE A 96 15.89 24.66 4.61
C ILE A 96 15.11 25.25 3.44
N HIS A 97 13.81 24.97 3.35
CA HIS A 97 12.93 25.55 2.35
C HIS A 97 12.96 27.08 2.42
N ASP A 98 12.73 27.68 3.58
CA ASP A 98 12.66 29.14 3.73
C ASP A 98 13.99 29.84 3.43
N THR A 99 15.11 29.13 3.58
CA THR A 99 16.46 29.68 3.33
C THR A 99 16.90 29.51 1.87
N TYR A 100 16.56 28.39 1.25
CA TYR A 100 17.13 27.98 -0.05
C TYR A 100 16.09 27.86 -1.15
N VAL A 101 14.85 28.27 -0.91
CA VAL A 101 13.77 28.27 -1.91
C VAL A 101 13.17 29.66 -2.03
N GLU A 102 13.32 30.27 -3.21
CA GLU A 102 12.73 31.56 -3.55
C GLU A 102 11.74 31.40 -4.71
N ASN A 103 10.47 31.78 -4.52
CA ASN A 103 9.41 31.60 -5.52
C ASN A 103 9.29 30.15 -6.05
N GLY A 104 9.54 29.17 -5.18
CA GLY A 104 9.57 27.74 -5.53
C GLY A 104 10.89 27.27 -6.15
N VAL A 105 11.84 28.17 -6.45
CA VAL A 105 13.12 27.83 -7.08
C VAL A 105 14.17 27.51 -6.03
N ILE A 106 14.86 26.38 -6.15
CA ILE A 106 16.01 26.06 -5.30
C ILE A 106 17.20 26.95 -5.69
N THR A 107 17.62 27.82 -4.76
CA THR A 107 18.74 28.77 -4.93
C THR A 107 20.08 28.22 -4.47
N LEU A 108 20.09 27.04 -3.83
CA LEU A 108 21.31 26.36 -3.41
C LEU A 108 22.18 26.00 -4.63
N GLU A 109 23.47 26.30 -4.53
CA GLU A 109 24.48 25.93 -5.54
C GLU A 109 25.36 24.80 -5.00
N GLU A 110 24.98 23.56 -5.33
CA GLU A 110 25.68 22.34 -4.93
C GLU A 110 25.69 21.31 -6.08
N ASP A 111 26.31 20.15 -5.88
CA ASP A 111 26.33 19.07 -6.87
C ASP A 111 24.95 18.45 -7.14
N LEU A 112 24.84 17.67 -8.23
CA LEU A 112 23.59 17.04 -8.67
C LEU A 112 23.01 16.09 -7.59
N HIS A 113 23.85 15.33 -6.90
CA HIS A 113 23.42 14.42 -5.85
C HIS A 113 22.69 15.19 -4.75
N THR A 114 23.33 16.25 -4.26
CA THR A 114 22.84 17.10 -3.18
C THR A 114 21.54 17.80 -3.56
N LEU A 115 21.47 18.37 -4.77
CA LEU A 115 20.27 19.06 -5.23
C LEU A 115 19.10 18.10 -5.50
N ALA A 116 19.36 16.91 -6.04
CA ALA A 116 18.34 15.87 -6.21
C ALA A 116 17.82 15.36 -4.85
N LEU A 117 18.71 15.19 -3.87
CA LEU A 117 18.34 14.83 -2.50
C LEU A 117 17.47 15.91 -1.86
N LEU A 118 17.86 17.18 -1.95
CA LEU A 118 17.09 18.30 -1.42
C LEU A 118 15.69 18.37 -2.03
N PHE A 119 15.60 18.30 -3.37
CA PHE A 119 14.33 18.28 -4.09
C PHE A 119 13.43 17.14 -3.59
N ARG A 120 13.99 15.93 -3.48
CA ARG A 120 13.25 14.75 -3.02
C ARG A 120 12.73 14.93 -1.60
N LEU A 121 13.58 15.32 -0.65
CA LEU A 121 13.19 15.50 0.75
C LEU A 121 12.08 16.56 0.89
N LEU A 122 12.24 17.71 0.21
CA LEU A 122 11.25 18.78 0.23
C LEU A 122 9.90 18.34 -0.36
N ARG A 123 9.89 17.67 -1.51
CA ARG A 123 8.66 17.15 -2.15
C ARG A 123 7.98 16.09 -1.30
N GLN A 124 8.73 15.18 -0.68
CA GLN A 124 8.17 14.15 0.20
C GLN A 124 7.45 14.75 1.41
N HIS A 125 7.93 15.89 1.90
CA HIS A 125 7.31 16.66 2.99
C HIS A 125 6.30 17.71 2.50
N GLY A 126 5.96 17.71 1.21
CA GLY A 126 4.89 18.51 0.64
C GLY A 126 5.26 19.93 0.21
N HIS A 127 6.53 20.32 0.31
CA HIS A 127 6.96 21.62 -0.17
C HIS A 127 6.93 21.68 -1.70
N ARG A 128 6.34 22.75 -2.24
CA ARG A 128 6.31 23.00 -3.68
C ARG A 128 7.64 23.61 -4.14
N VAL A 129 8.45 22.77 -4.79
CA VAL A 129 9.74 23.18 -5.38
C VAL A 129 9.76 22.92 -6.89
N SER A 130 10.21 23.89 -7.68
CA SER A 130 10.28 23.90 -9.15
C SER A 130 11.42 23.01 -9.65
N PRO A 131 11.18 22.04 -10.56
CA PRO A 131 12.24 21.17 -11.10
C PRO A 131 13.18 21.79 -12.16
N PRO A 132 12.77 22.71 -13.05
CA PRO A 132 13.66 23.32 -14.05
C PRO A 132 15.01 23.77 -13.49
N ASP A 133 15.03 24.40 -12.32
CA ASP A 133 16.23 25.02 -11.77
C ASP A 133 17.24 24.02 -11.20
N VAL A 134 16.76 22.82 -10.84
CA VAL A 134 17.58 21.72 -10.34
C VAL A 134 18.27 21.02 -11.51
N PHE A 135 17.55 20.74 -12.61
CA PHE A 135 18.03 19.81 -13.63
C PHE A 135 18.47 20.46 -14.94
N GLU A 136 18.02 21.68 -15.27
CA GLU A 136 18.52 22.40 -16.45
C GLU A 136 20.01 22.73 -16.35
N LYS A 137 20.52 23.02 -15.14
CA LYS A 137 21.95 23.28 -14.90
C LYS A 137 22.84 22.09 -15.28
N PHE A 138 22.26 20.90 -15.32
CA PHE A 138 22.93 19.64 -15.67
C PHE A 138 22.67 19.19 -17.10
N LYS A 139 21.95 19.99 -17.90
CA LYS A 139 21.82 19.81 -19.34
C LYS A 139 22.95 20.52 -20.10
N ASP A 140 23.28 20.02 -21.27
CA ASP A 140 24.18 20.62 -22.25
C ASP A 140 23.43 21.62 -23.14
N GLY A 141 24.13 22.26 -24.09
CA GLY A 141 23.52 23.22 -25.02
C GLY A 141 22.49 22.61 -25.98
N GLN A 142 22.37 21.29 -26.02
CA GLN A 142 21.41 20.52 -26.80
C GLN A 142 20.24 20.02 -25.94
N GLY A 143 20.24 20.30 -24.64
CA GLY A 143 19.21 19.87 -23.69
C GLY A 143 19.40 18.45 -23.14
N ASN A 144 20.51 17.77 -23.42
CA ASN A 144 20.83 16.44 -22.90
C ASN A 144 21.59 16.55 -21.58
N ILE A 145 21.45 15.58 -20.66
CA ILE A 145 22.25 15.59 -19.44
C ILE A 145 23.74 15.47 -19.79
N ARG A 146 24.58 16.34 -19.20
CA ARG A 146 26.01 16.47 -19.53
C ARG A 146 26.74 15.13 -19.35
N GLU A 147 27.54 14.74 -20.35
CA GLU A 147 28.31 13.47 -20.35
C GLU A 147 29.15 13.26 -19.07
N GLY A 148 29.73 14.31 -18.49
CA GLY A 148 30.52 14.21 -17.26
C GLY A 148 29.75 13.70 -16.03
N LEU A 149 28.40 13.75 -16.04
CA LEU A 149 27.53 13.24 -14.97
C LEU A 149 27.20 11.76 -15.14
N THR A 150 27.47 11.19 -16.31
CA THR A 150 27.20 9.77 -16.61
C THR A 150 28.15 8.83 -15.86
N THR A 151 29.28 9.33 -15.35
CA THR A 151 30.24 8.53 -14.57
C THR A 151 29.92 8.51 -13.08
N ASP A 152 29.09 9.43 -12.59
CA ASP A 152 28.66 9.50 -11.19
C ASP A 152 27.34 8.75 -10.99
N VAL A 153 27.47 7.49 -10.61
CA VAL A 153 26.34 6.58 -10.40
C VAL A 153 25.50 6.99 -9.19
N GLU A 154 26.08 7.63 -8.17
CA GLU A 154 25.35 8.04 -6.98
C GLU A 154 24.50 9.28 -7.23
N ALA A 155 25.05 10.26 -7.95
CA ALA A 155 24.28 11.39 -8.45
C ALA A 155 23.15 10.95 -9.38
N MET A 156 23.44 10.01 -10.31
CA MET A 156 22.43 9.45 -11.22
C MET A 156 21.30 8.75 -10.47
N LEU A 157 21.64 7.96 -9.46
CA LEU A 157 20.65 7.26 -8.65
C LEU A 157 19.81 8.24 -7.82
N SER A 158 20.41 9.32 -7.32
CA SER A 158 19.69 10.32 -6.53
C SER A 158 18.72 11.12 -7.39
N LEU A 159 19.13 11.45 -8.61
CA LEU A 159 18.27 12.02 -9.64
C LEU A 159 17.11 11.07 -9.99
N TYR A 160 17.41 9.80 -10.25
CA TYR A 160 16.41 8.77 -10.53
C TYR A 160 15.34 8.74 -9.42
N GLU A 161 15.75 8.67 -8.15
CA GLU A 161 14.82 8.64 -7.02
C GLU A 161 13.98 9.92 -6.90
N ALA A 162 14.57 11.07 -7.17
CA ALA A 162 13.87 12.36 -7.16
C ALA A 162 12.78 12.45 -8.26
N THR A 163 13.02 11.89 -9.45
CA THR A 163 12.07 11.95 -10.57
C THR A 163 10.77 11.17 -10.33
N HIS A 164 10.72 10.28 -9.33
CA HIS A 164 9.47 9.60 -8.94
C HIS A 164 8.49 10.48 -8.15
N LEU A 165 8.90 11.70 -7.77
CA LEU A 165 8.06 12.72 -7.12
C LEU A 165 7.49 13.77 -8.08
N ARG A 166 7.67 13.56 -9.39
CA ARG A 166 7.14 14.45 -10.42
C ARG A 166 5.61 14.52 -10.40
N VAL A 167 5.09 15.67 -10.79
CA VAL A 167 3.65 15.91 -10.99
C VAL A 167 3.35 16.18 -12.47
N HIS A 168 2.10 16.47 -12.80
CA HIS A 168 1.71 16.85 -14.16
C HIS A 168 2.34 18.17 -14.59
N GLY A 169 2.75 18.26 -15.87
CA GLY A 169 3.37 19.45 -16.46
C GLY A 169 4.87 19.59 -16.21
N GLU A 170 5.52 18.61 -15.58
CA GLU A 170 6.96 18.60 -15.29
C GLU A 170 7.74 17.73 -16.28
N ASP A 171 7.62 18.01 -17.57
CA ASP A 171 8.20 17.19 -18.66
C ASP A 171 9.73 16.99 -18.49
N ILE A 172 10.42 17.96 -17.90
CA ILE A 172 11.85 17.85 -17.56
C ILE A 172 12.16 16.64 -16.67
N LEU A 173 11.26 16.29 -15.74
CA LEU A 173 11.42 15.13 -14.87
C LEU A 173 11.04 13.82 -15.55
N ASP A 174 10.15 13.86 -16.55
CA ASP A 174 9.88 12.69 -17.39
C ASP A 174 11.12 12.35 -18.24
N ASP A 175 11.74 13.37 -18.86
CA ASP A 175 13.01 13.21 -19.60
C ASP A 175 14.13 12.70 -18.70
N ALA A 176 14.27 13.28 -17.50
CA ALA A 176 15.28 12.87 -16.54
C ALA A 176 15.06 11.44 -16.04
N LEU A 177 13.82 11.01 -15.80
CA LEU A 177 13.53 9.62 -15.44
C LEU A 177 13.93 8.68 -16.58
N ALA A 178 13.55 8.98 -17.82
CA ALA A 178 13.90 8.14 -18.97
C ALA A 178 15.42 8.02 -19.14
N PHE A 179 16.12 9.15 -19.09
CA PHE A 179 17.58 9.19 -19.18
C PHE A 179 18.26 8.40 -18.06
N THR A 180 17.92 8.69 -16.81
CA THR A 180 18.55 8.03 -15.65
C THR A 180 18.26 6.53 -15.63
N SER A 181 17.05 6.11 -16.01
CA SER A 181 16.68 4.69 -16.09
C SER A 181 17.56 3.96 -17.10
N SER A 182 17.62 4.43 -18.34
CA SER A 182 18.44 3.80 -19.40
C SER A 182 19.93 3.79 -19.07
N HIS A 183 20.43 4.88 -18.49
CA HIS A 183 21.85 4.98 -18.13
C HIS A 183 22.21 4.01 -16.99
N LEU A 184 21.41 3.99 -15.92
CA LEU A 184 21.60 3.07 -14.80
C LEU A 184 21.51 1.61 -15.26
N GLU A 185 20.55 1.26 -16.11
CA GLU A 185 20.42 -0.09 -16.68
C GLU A 185 21.67 -0.53 -17.46
N SER A 186 22.19 0.34 -18.34
CA SER A 186 23.39 0.03 -19.13
C SER A 186 24.65 -0.07 -18.27
N THR A 187 24.73 0.69 -17.19
CA THR A 187 25.92 0.77 -16.34
C THR A 187 26.04 -0.42 -15.38
N ILE A 188 24.94 -1.11 -15.04
CA ILE A 188 24.90 -2.22 -14.06
C ILE A 188 26.03 -3.24 -14.26
N ILE A 189 26.32 -3.62 -15.51
CA ILE A 189 27.31 -4.65 -15.85
C ILE A 189 28.76 -4.21 -15.55
N HIS A 190 28.99 -2.92 -15.34
CA HIS A 190 30.30 -2.33 -15.06
C HIS A 190 30.49 -1.97 -13.59
N LEU A 191 29.46 -2.13 -12.75
CA LEU A 191 29.50 -1.80 -11.33
C LEU A 191 30.02 -2.97 -10.50
N ASN A 192 30.60 -2.65 -9.34
CA ASN A 192 30.87 -3.68 -8.34
C ASN A 192 29.55 -4.35 -7.88
N PRO A 193 29.58 -5.61 -7.41
CA PRO A 193 28.36 -6.36 -7.10
C PRO A 193 27.40 -5.68 -6.11
N SER A 194 27.94 -4.97 -5.11
CA SER A 194 27.14 -4.27 -4.10
C SER A 194 26.37 -3.09 -4.71
N LEU A 195 27.07 -2.24 -5.46
CA LEU A 195 26.47 -1.08 -6.12
C LEU A 195 25.52 -1.51 -7.25
N ALA A 196 25.87 -2.54 -8.02
CA ALA A 196 24.99 -3.15 -9.03
C ALA A 196 23.66 -3.63 -8.41
N ALA A 197 23.71 -4.28 -7.25
CA ALA A 197 22.53 -4.74 -6.54
C ALA A 197 21.67 -3.56 -6.02
N LYS A 198 22.30 -2.47 -5.54
CA LYS A 198 21.61 -1.23 -5.14
C LYS A 198 20.88 -0.59 -6.31
N VAL A 199 21.55 -0.43 -7.46
CA VAL A 199 20.97 0.14 -8.68
C VAL A 199 19.82 -0.73 -9.19
N LYS A 200 20.03 -2.05 -9.36
CA LYS A 200 18.99 -2.97 -9.82
C LYS A 200 17.74 -2.96 -8.92
N ARG A 201 17.93 -2.83 -7.61
CA ARG A 201 16.82 -2.75 -6.66
C ARG A 201 16.02 -1.48 -6.84
N SER A 202 16.70 -0.33 -6.96
CA SER A 202 16.06 0.98 -7.09
C SER A 202 15.30 1.09 -8.41
N LEU A 203 15.88 0.59 -9.51
CA LEU A 203 15.22 0.52 -10.82
C LEU A 203 13.94 -0.32 -10.80
N ARG A 204 13.89 -1.36 -9.96
CA ARG A 204 12.70 -2.21 -9.81
C ARG A 204 11.66 -1.59 -8.88
N HIS A 205 12.09 -1.08 -7.73
CA HIS A 205 11.23 -0.47 -6.73
C HIS A 205 11.86 0.83 -6.24
N PRO A 206 11.52 1.97 -6.85
CA PRO A 206 11.99 3.28 -6.42
C PRO A 206 11.62 3.55 -4.97
N LEU A 207 12.46 4.29 -4.24
CA LEU A 207 12.28 4.61 -2.84
C LEU A 207 10.89 5.20 -2.55
N HIS A 208 10.41 6.11 -3.40
CA HIS A 208 9.10 6.74 -3.22
C HIS A 208 7.91 5.78 -3.37
N LYS A 209 8.07 4.69 -4.14
CA LYS A 209 7.04 3.68 -4.38
C LYS A 209 7.21 2.43 -3.51
N ASN A 210 8.27 2.35 -2.72
CA ASN A 210 8.59 1.20 -1.89
C ASN A 210 7.96 1.30 -0.48
N LEU A 211 7.81 0.17 0.20
CA LEU A 211 7.32 0.13 1.57
C LEU A 211 8.43 0.57 2.55
N PRO A 212 8.18 1.56 3.43
CA PRO A 212 9.20 2.07 4.35
C PRO A 212 9.88 0.98 5.19
N ARG A 213 9.11 -0.02 5.64
CA ARG A 213 9.63 -1.14 6.44
C ARG A 213 10.52 -2.10 5.67
N LEU A 214 10.20 -2.37 4.40
CA LEU A 214 11.06 -3.21 3.55
C LEU A 214 12.32 -2.47 3.14
N GLU A 215 12.22 -1.17 2.89
CA GLU A 215 13.41 -0.34 2.67
C GLU A 215 14.30 -0.34 3.91
N ALA A 216 13.74 -0.12 5.11
CA ALA A 216 14.50 -0.17 6.37
C ALA A 216 15.21 -1.51 6.57
N TRP A 217 14.52 -2.63 6.35
CA TRP A 217 15.14 -3.96 6.44
C TRP A 217 16.38 -4.10 5.54
N ARG A 218 16.29 -3.57 4.32
CA ARG A 218 17.37 -3.66 3.35
C ARG A 218 18.49 -2.64 3.63
N TYR A 219 18.11 -1.44 4.04
CA TYR A 219 19.01 -0.31 4.20
C TYR A 219 19.85 -0.41 5.47
N ILE A 220 19.33 -1.00 6.55
CA ILE A 220 20.12 -1.21 7.80
C ILE A 220 21.44 -1.93 7.52
N SER A 221 21.44 -2.99 6.72
CA SER A 221 22.68 -3.70 6.38
C SER A 221 23.62 -2.83 5.52
N SER A 222 23.10 -2.15 4.51
CA SER A 222 23.91 -1.25 3.68
C SER A 222 24.46 -0.05 4.45
N TYR A 223 23.71 0.47 5.42
CA TYR A 223 24.14 1.55 6.31
C TYR A 223 25.23 1.07 7.27
N GLN A 224 25.15 -0.17 7.77
CA GLN A 224 26.21 -0.75 8.59
C GLN A 224 27.53 -0.91 7.80
N ASP A 225 27.45 -1.26 6.52
CA ASP A 225 28.62 -1.45 5.66
C ASP A 225 29.26 -0.12 5.22
N ASP A 226 28.56 1.01 5.40
CA ASP A 226 29.07 2.34 5.07
C ASP A 226 30.09 2.81 6.12
N PRO A 227 31.36 3.09 5.76
CA PRO A 227 32.38 3.56 6.71
C PRO A 227 32.04 4.88 7.41
N SER A 228 31.11 5.67 6.88
CA SER A 228 30.71 6.98 7.39
C SER A 228 29.47 6.95 8.29
N HIS A 229 28.88 5.77 8.52
CA HIS A 229 27.65 5.64 9.27
C HIS A 229 27.76 6.10 10.73
N HIS A 230 26.66 6.61 11.28
CA HIS A 230 26.57 6.92 12.69
C HIS A 230 26.21 5.67 13.49
N GLU A 231 27.16 5.20 14.32
CA GLU A 231 26.97 4.01 15.17
C GLU A 231 25.73 4.12 16.08
N THR A 232 25.48 5.31 16.64
CA THR A 232 24.31 5.57 17.49
C THR A 232 23.00 5.41 16.72
N LEU A 233 22.93 5.94 15.49
CA LEU A 233 21.76 5.84 14.64
C LEU A 233 21.52 4.40 14.17
N LEU A 234 22.59 3.67 13.80
CA LEU A 234 22.50 2.26 13.43
C LEU A 234 22.00 1.40 14.60
N ALA A 235 22.55 1.59 15.80
CA ALA A 235 22.12 0.89 17.01
C ALA A 235 20.64 1.18 17.32
N PHE A 236 20.23 2.44 17.18
CA PHE A 236 18.83 2.84 17.35
C PHE A 236 17.91 2.14 16.35
N ALA A 237 18.27 2.17 15.06
CA ALA A 237 17.48 1.58 13.99
C ALA A 237 17.28 0.07 14.16
N LYS A 238 18.35 -0.68 14.49
CA LYS A 238 18.26 -2.12 14.74
C LYS A 238 17.39 -2.46 15.94
N LEU A 239 17.57 -1.72 17.03
CA LEU A 239 16.79 -1.92 18.26
C LEU A 239 15.30 -1.65 18.02
N ASP A 240 14.98 -0.52 17.41
CA ASP A 240 13.59 -0.14 17.11
C ASP A 240 12.94 -1.12 16.11
N PHE A 241 13.67 -1.53 15.06
CA PHE A 241 13.20 -2.53 14.10
C PHE A 241 12.80 -3.84 14.78
N ASN A 242 13.67 -4.39 15.64
CA ASN A 242 13.43 -5.64 16.34
C ASN A 242 12.26 -5.52 17.35
N MET A 243 12.12 -4.37 18.01
CA MET A 243 11.01 -4.10 18.93
C MET A 243 9.67 -4.01 18.20
N LEU A 244 9.60 -3.27 17.09
CA LEU A 244 8.42 -3.20 16.24
C LEU A 244 8.03 -4.57 15.70
N ARG A 245 9.01 -5.36 15.23
CA ARG A 245 8.73 -6.71 14.77
C ARG A 245 8.06 -7.58 15.82
N LYS A 246 8.51 -7.51 17.09
CA LYS A 246 7.86 -8.26 18.19
C LYS A 246 6.42 -7.83 18.42
N LEU A 247 6.16 -6.51 18.35
CA LEU A 247 4.79 -5.97 18.38
C LEU A 247 3.95 -6.54 17.24
N HIS A 248 4.47 -6.50 16.00
CA HIS A 248 3.76 -6.98 14.81
C HIS A 248 3.54 -8.49 14.82
N GLN A 249 4.50 -9.28 15.32
CA GLN A 249 4.34 -10.72 15.53
C GLN A 249 3.21 -11.02 16.51
N ASN A 250 3.12 -10.27 17.62
CA ASN A 250 2.04 -10.45 18.60
C ASN A 250 0.67 -10.08 18.01
N GLU A 251 0.58 -8.94 17.31
CA GLU A 251 -0.63 -8.53 16.60
C GLU A 251 -1.08 -9.61 15.61
N LEU A 252 -0.19 -10.06 14.73
CA LEU A 252 -0.47 -11.12 13.75
C LEU A 252 -0.81 -12.45 14.44
N GLY A 253 -0.18 -12.78 15.55
CA GLY A 253 -0.50 -13.97 16.32
C GLY A 253 -1.95 -13.94 16.83
N ASN A 254 -2.37 -12.82 17.44
CA ASN A 254 -3.72 -12.66 17.94
C ASN A 254 -4.76 -12.69 16.80
N ILE A 255 -4.45 -12.05 15.68
CA ILE A 255 -5.30 -12.08 14.48
C ILE A 255 -5.35 -13.50 13.87
N SER A 256 -4.26 -14.26 13.96
CA SER A 256 -4.21 -15.67 13.53
C SER A 256 -5.07 -16.59 14.39
N LYS A 257 -5.16 -16.33 15.70
CA LYS A 257 -6.12 -17.04 16.57
C LYS A 257 -7.56 -16.74 16.15
N TRP A 258 -7.91 -15.47 15.97
CA TRP A 258 -9.24 -15.05 15.49
C TRP A 258 -9.61 -15.71 14.15
N TRP A 259 -8.71 -15.70 13.16
CA TRP A 259 -8.96 -16.31 11.86
C TRP A 259 -9.15 -17.83 11.95
N LYS A 260 -8.38 -18.49 12.82
CA LYS A 260 -8.51 -19.93 13.09
C LYS A 260 -9.84 -20.27 13.76
N GLU A 261 -10.34 -19.43 14.65
CA GLU A 261 -11.64 -19.62 15.33
C GLU A 261 -12.84 -19.49 14.36
N LEU A 262 -12.73 -18.64 13.34
CA LEU A 262 -13.73 -18.57 12.25
C LEU A 262 -13.81 -19.88 11.48
N ASP A 263 -12.69 -20.59 11.35
CA ASP A 263 -12.54 -21.87 10.66
C ASP A 263 -12.98 -21.83 9.18
N PHE A 264 -12.68 -20.73 8.50
CA PHE A 264 -13.01 -20.56 7.07
C PHE A 264 -12.25 -21.52 6.17
N ARG A 265 -11.09 -22.05 6.60
CA ARG A 265 -10.38 -23.10 5.88
C ARG A 265 -11.25 -24.33 5.64
N THR A 266 -12.10 -24.71 6.60
CA THR A 266 -13.00 -25.86 6.46
C THR A 266 -14.39 -25.46 5.96
N LYS A 267 -14.92 -24.33 6.45
CA LYS A 267 -16.29 -23.86 6.15
C LYS A 267 -16.41 -23.20 4.78
N LEU A 268 -15.34 -22.56 4.29
CA LEU A 268 -15.28 -21.81 3.04
C LEU A 268 -14.02 -22.22 2.23
N PRO A 269 -13.85 -23.51 1.89
CA PRO A 269 -12.60 -24.03 1.31
C PRO A 269 -12.34 -23.54 -0.12
N PHE A 270 -13.31 -22.87 -0.74
CA PHE A 270 -13.17 -22.24 -2.05
C PHE A 270 -12.43 -20.90 -2.01
N ALA A 271 -12.40 -20.24 -0.83
CA ALA A 271 -11.81 -18.93 -0.67
C ALA A 271 -10.30 -19.01 -0.37
N ARG A 272 -9.58 -17.95 -0.72
CA ARG A 272 -8.15 -17.76 -0.44
C ARG A 272 -7.90 -17.68 1.07
N ASP A 273 -7.08 -18.58 1.59
CA ASP A 273 -6.55 -18.50 2.96
C ASP A 273 -5.26 -17.67 2.97
N ARG A 274 -5.40 -16.35 3.14
CA ARG A 274 -4.32 -15.35 2.96
C ARG A 274 -4.21 -14.33 4.10
N LEU A 275 -4.53 -14.74 5.33
CA LEU A 275 -4.49 -13.87 6.51
C LEU A 275 -3.14 -13.15 6.67
N VAL A 276 -2.03 -13.87 6.50
CA VAL A 276 -0.68 -13.33 6.73
C VAL A 276 -0.33 -12.29 5.66
N GLU A 277 -0.72 -12.56 4.42
CA GLU A 277 -0.57 -11.64 3.29
C GLU A 277 -1.45 -10.39 3.48
N CYS A 278 -2.69 -10.54 3.93
CA CYS A 278 -3.57 -9.44 4.32
C CYS A 278 -2.95 -8.58 5.43
N TYR A 279 -2.40 -9.20 6.48
CA TYR A 279 -1.72 -8.46 7.55
C TYR A 279 -0.47 -7.74 7.02
N PHE A 280 0.32 -8.38 6.15
CA PHE A 280 1.47 -7.74 5.49
C PHE A 280 1.03 -6.54 4.65
N TRP A 281 -0.09 -6.65 3.93
CA TRP A 281 -0.68 -5.55 3.18
C TRP A 281 -0.92 -4.34 4.09
N ILE A 282 -1.60 -4.57 5.22
CA ILE A 282 -1.95 -3.50 6.17
C ILE A 282 -0.73 -2.99 6.95
N LEU A 283 0.26 -3.84 7.22
CA LEU A 283 1.53 -3.44 7.80
C LEU A 283 2.29 -2.47 6.89
N GLY A 284 2.16 -2.62 5.57
CA GLY A 284 2.65 -1.67 4.59
C GLY A 284 1.95 -0.31 4.65
N VAL A 285 0.68 -0.26 5.07
CA VAL A 285 -0.10 0.98 5.21
C VAL A 285 0.32 1.80 6.43
N PHE A 286 0.56 1.14 7.58
CA PHE A 286 1.10 1.78 8.79
C PHE A 286 1.77 0.76 9.70
N TYR A 287 3.01 1.03 10.08
CA TYR A 287 3.85 0.14 10.89
C TYR A 287 4.10 0.69 12.30
N GLU A 288 3.76 1.94 12.55
CA GLU A 288 4.04 2.67 13.77
C GLU A 288 3.21 2.12 14.94
N PRO A 289 3.73 2.11 16.18
CA PRO A 289 3.03 1.49 17.32
C PRO A 289 1.65 2.11 17.61
N CYS A 290 1.51 3.42 17.41
CA CYS A 290 0.26 4.16 17.68
C CYS A 290 -0.92 3.69 16.80
N TYR A 291 -0.67 3.02 15.68
CA TYR A 291 -1.71 2.53 14.77
C TYR A 291 -2.03 1.03 14.94
N ALA A 292 -1.70 0.43 16.09
CA ALA A 292 -2.00 -0.98 16.36
C ALA A 292 -3.50 -1.31 16.24
N LEU A 293 -4.38 -0.42 16.74
CA LEU A 293 -5.83 -0.58 16.61
C LEU A 293 -6.27 -0.53 15.14
N ALA A 294 -5.79 0.46 14.38
CA ALA A 294 -6.04 0.54 12.94
C ALA A 294 -5.57 -0.72 12.20
N ARG A 295 -4.44 -1.34 12.62
CA ARG A 295 -3.91 -2.54 11.93
C ARG A 295 -4.82 -3.71 12.15
N ARG A 296 -5.25 -3.89 13.39
CA ARG A 296 -6.18 -4.96 13.76
C ARG A 296 -7.50 -4.82 13.00
N ILE A 297 -8.10 -3.63 13.02
CA ILE A 297 -9.37 -3.35 12.35
C ILE A 297 -9.25 -3.60 10.84
N THR A 298 -8.30 -2.93 10.19
CA THR A 298 -8.15 -2.99 8.73
C THR A 298 -7.78 -4.39 8.26
N THR A 299 -6.94 -5.12 9.02
CA THR A 299 -6.59 -6.52 8.69
C THR A 299 -7.80 -7.44 8.76
N LYS A 300 -8.63 -7.33 9.80
CA LYS A 300 -9.86 -8.15 9.89
C LYS A 300 -10.80 -7.85 8.72
N VAL A 301 -11.00 -6.57 8.39
CA VAL A 301 -11.88 -6.15 7.29
C VAL A 301 -11.36 -6.62 5.93
N ILE A 302 -10.08 -6.45 5.61
CA ILE A 302 -9.53 -6.91 4.32
C ILE A 302 -9.61 -8.44 4.19
N CYS A 303 -9.42 -9.21 5.27
CA CYS A 303 -9.59 -10.66 5.25
C CYS A 303 -11.03 -11.07 4.92
N ILE A 304 -12.02 -10.46 5.58
CA ILE A 304 -13.43 -10.71 5.27
C ILE A 304 -13.77 -10.26 3.83
N THR A 305 -13.23 -9.12 3.40
CA THR A 305 -13.42 -8.60 2.04
C THR A 305 -12.91 -9.57 0.98
N SER A 306 -11.72 -10.16 1.17
CA SER A 306 -11.20 -11.16 0.23
C SER A 306 -12.07 -12.41 0.14
N VAL A 307 -12.72 -12.82 1.23
CA VAL A 307 -13.65 -13.95 1.21
C VAL A 307 -14.93 -13.55 0.48
N ILE A 308 -15.43 -12.32 0.68
CA ILE A 308 -16.56 -11.77 -0.07
C ILE A 308 -16.23 -11.76 -1.57
N ASP A 309 -15.06 -11.28 -1.96
CA ASP A 309 -14.58 -11.29 -3.35
C ASP A 309 -14.63 -12.70 -3.95
N ASP A 310 -14.09 -13.71 -3.27
CA ASP A 310 -14.15 -15.12 -3.73
C ASP A 310 -15.59 -15.69 -3.78
N ILE A 311 -16.50 -15.19 -2.94
CA ILE A 311 -17.91 -15.53 -3.01
C ILE A 311 -18.51 -15.02 -4.33
N TYR A 312 -18.22 -13.78 -4.73
CA TYR A 312 -18.75 -13.18 -5.97
C TYR A 312 -18.07 -13.72 -7.23
N ASP A 313 -16.74 -13.76 -7.26
CA ASP A 313 -15.98 -14.09 -8.46
C ASP A 313 -15.94 -15.60 -8.75
N VAL A 314 -15.93 -16.44 -7.71
CA VAL A 314 -15.72 -17.89 -7.85
C VAL A 314 -16.97 -18.69 -7.55
N TYR A 315 -17.52 -18.59 -6.33
CA TYR A 315 -18.34 -19.68 -5.80
C TYR A 315 -19.85 -19.47 -5.87
N GLY A 316 -20.34 -18.26 -5.62
CA GLY A 316 -21.76 -17.94 -5.54
C GLY A 316 -22.49 -18.08 -6.87
N THR A 317 -23.72 -18.56 -6.84
CA THR A 317 -24.63 -18.48 -7.99
C THR A 317 -25.24 -17.08 -8.04
N PHE A 318 -25.68 -16.65 -9.23
CA PHE A 318 -26.24 -15.31 -9.41
C PHE A 318 -27.42 -15.01 -8.45
N GLU A 319 -28.31 -15.99 -8.23
CA GLU A 319 -29.45 -15.88 -7.32
C GLU A 319 -29.02 -15.77 -5.85
N GLU A 320 -27.97 -16.48 -5.44
CA GLU A 320 -27.43 -16.37 -4.08
C GLU A 320 -26.71 -15.04 -3.87
N LEU A 321 -26.00 -14.55 -4.88
CA LEU A 321 -25.34 -13.25 -4.83
C LEU A 321 -26.35 -12.10 -4.71
N GLN A 322 -27.54 -12.23 -5.31
CA GLN A 322 -28.64 -11.28 -5.08
C GLN A 322 -29.05 -11.23 -3.60
N LEU A 323 -29.20 -12.39 -2.97
CA LEU A 323 -29.57 -12.49 -1.55
C LEU A 323 -28.45 -11.94 -0.66
N PHE A 324 -27.19 -12.24 -0.97
CA PHE A 324 -26.03 -11.78 -0.22
C PHE A 324 -25.84 -10.26 -0.31
N THR A 325 -25.98 -9.69 -1.52
CA THR A 325 -25.96 -8.23 -1.72
C THR A 325 -27.09 -7.58 -0.91
N ALA A 326 -28.31 -8.11 -0.97
CA ALA A 326 -29.44 -7.56 -0.21
C ALA A 326 -29.22 -7.64 1.31
N ALA A 327 -28.64 -8.73 1.81
CA ALA A 327 -28.29 -8.88 3.22
C ALA A 327 -27.29 -7.81 3.66
N ILE A 328 -26.17 -7.63 2.94
CA ILE A 328 -25.15 -6.62 3.25
C ILE A 328 -25.72 -5.19 3.14
N GLU A 329 -26.56 -4.91 2.15
CA GLU A 329 -27.25 -3.62 2.04
C GLU A 329 -28.15 -3.32 3.25
N SER A 330 -28.88 -4.32 3.74
CA SER A 330 -29.72 -4.18 4.93
C SER A 330 -28.91 -4.09 6.24
N TRP A 331 -27.74 -4.73 6.28
CA TRP A 331 -26.90 -4.87 7.47
C TRP A 331 -27.65 -5.44 8.69
N ASP A 332 -28.59 -6.35 8.45
CA ASP A 332 -29.46 -6.94 9.47
C ASP A 332 -29.10 -8.40 9.76
N ILE A 333 -28.92 -8.75 11.03
CA ILE A 333 -28.64 -10.11 11.49
C ILE A 333 -29.73 -11.11 11.08
N ARG A 334 -30.98 -10.63 10.96
CA ARG A 334 -32.14 -11.46 10.56
C ARG A 334 -32.03 -12.00 9.14
N CYS A 335 -31.17 -11.43 8.30
CA CYS A 335 -30.92 -11.93 6.95
C CYS A 335 -30.15 -13.26 6.93
N LEU A 336 -29.52 -13.69 8.02
CA LEU A 336 -28.80 -14.98 8.08
C LEU A 336 -29.68 -16.16 7.66
N ASP A 337 -30.94 -16.19 8.11
CA ASP A 337 -31.86 -17.29 7.82
C ASP A 337 -32.24 -17.37 6.33
N LEU A 338 -32.06 -16.26 5.59
CA LEU A 338 -32.35 -16.16 4.16
C LEU A 338 -31.16 -16.58 3.28
N LEU A 339 -29.95 -16.65 3.85
CA LEU A 339 -28.74 -16.97 3.10
C LEU A 339 -28.49 -18.50 3.05
N PRO A 340 -27.85 -19.00 1.99
CA PRO A 340 -27.26 -20.34 1.98
C PRO A 340 -26.29 -20.53 3.15
N GLU A 341 -26.18 -21.75 3.67
CA GLU A 341 -25.41 -22.06 4.88
C GLU A 341 -23.98 -21.49 4.85
N TYR A 342 -23.25 -21.66 3.74
CA TYR A 342 -21.87 -21.18 3.64
C TYR A 342 -21.77 -19.64 3.74
N MET A 343 -22.69 -18.90 3.11
CA MET A 343 -22.70 -17.42 3.16
C MET A 343 -22.99 -16.90 4.57
N ARG A 344 -23.71 -17.67 5.40
CA ARG A 344 -23.99 -17.28 6.80
C ARG A 344 -22.70 -17.13 7.60
N PHE A 345 -21.70 -17.99 7.38
CA PHE A 345 -20.42 -17.91 8.08
C PHE A 345 -19.70 -16.60 7.77
N CYS A 346 -19.63 -16.21 6.50
CA CYS A 346 -19.00 -14.95 6.08
C CYS A 346 -19.81 -13.74 6.56
N TYR A 347 -21.14 -13.75 6.41
CA TYR A 347 -22.00 -12.65 6.82
C TYR A 347 -21.98 -12.41 8.34
N GLN A 348 -22.05 -13.48 9.14
CA GLN A 348 -21.94 -13.38 10.60
C GLN A 348 -20.59 -12.77 10.98
N ALA A 349 -19.49 -13.25 10.41
CA ALA A 349 -18.16 -12.72 10.70
C ALA A 349 -18.02 -11.24 10.31
N LEU A 350 -18.62 -10.81 9.19
CA LEU A 350 -18.69 -9.41 8.79
C LEU A 350 -19.41 -8.57 9.86
N LEU A 351 -20.59 -9.01 10.31
CA LEU A 351 -21.35 -8.30 11.34
C LEU A 351 -20.58 -8.23 12.66
N ASP A 352 -20.01 -9.35 13.11
CA ASP A 352 -19.25 -9.44 14.35
C ASP A 352 -18.04 -8.51 14.36
N VAL A 353 -17.29 -8.45 13.24
CA VAL A 353 -16.15 -7.52 13.09
C VAL A 353 -16.62 -6.07 13.19
N TYR A 354 -17.71 -5.69 12.52
CA TYR A 354 -18.20 -4.31 12.58
C TYR A 354 -18.83 -3.95 13.93
N ASP A 355 -19.39 -4.92 14.66
CA ASP A 355 -19.88 -4.72 16.01
C ASP A 355 -18.73 -4.57 17.02
N GLU A 356 -17.63 -5.32 16.87
CA GLU A 356 -16.38 -5.10 17.62
C GLU A 356 -15.83 -3.70 17.37
N ILE A 357 -15.72 -3.30 16.10
CA ILE A 357 -15.25 -1.96 15.73
C ILE A 357 -16.16 -0.89 16.34
N LYS A 358 -17.48 -1.08 16.26
CA LYS A 358 -18.45 -0.14 16.85
C LYS A 358 -18.24 0.03 18.34
N GLN A 359 -18.01 -1.05 19.09
CA GLN A 359 -17.75 -0.98 20.52
C GLN A 359 -16.50 -0.17 20.82
N GLU A 360 -15.40 -0.44 20.10
CA GLU A 360 -14.14 0.32 20.25
C GLU A 360 -14.34 1.81 19.94
N MET A 361 -15.03 2.14 18.84
CA MET A 361 -15.25 3.53 18.43
C MET A 361 -16.23 4.27 19.34
N THR A 362 -17.17 3.56 19.98
CA THR A 362 -18.06 4.15 20.99
C THR A 362 -17.27 4.60 22.21
N ASN A 363 -16.28 3.81 22.64
CA ASN A 363 -15.41 4.16 23.76
C ASN A 363 -14.55 5.41 23.47
N GLU A 364 -14.21 5.65 22.20
CA GLU A 364 -13.49 6.85 21.75
C GLU A 364 -14.42 8.05 21.43
N GLY A 365 -15.75 7.88 21.49
CA GLY A 365 -16.71 8.91 21.07
C GLY A 365 -16.72 9.16 19.55
N ARG A 366 -16.30 8.18 18.75
CA ARG A 366 -16.12 8.28 17.29
C ARG A 366 -17.03 7.34 16.50
N GLU A 367 -18.19 6.98 17.05
CA GLU A 367 -19.15 6.04 16.41
C GLU A 367 -19.57 6.46 14.99
N PHE A 368 -19.50 7.76 14.65
CA PHE A 368 -19.80 8.28 13.31
C PHE A 368 -18.99 7.59 12.19
N CYS A 369 -17.75 7.17 12.47
CA CYS A 369 -16.87 6.55 11.46
C CYS A 369 -17.40 5.20 10.95
N ILE A 370 -18.20 4.50 11.77
CA ILE A 370 -18.80 3.22 11.43
C ILE A 370 -19.75 3.35 10.24
N LYS A 371 -20.47 4.47 10.17
CA LYS A 371 -21.38 4.73 9.05
C LYS A 371 -20.60 4.76 7.74
N TYR A 372 -19.52 5.53 7.68
CA TYR A 372 -18.68 5.65 6.49
C TYR A 372 -18.05 4.32 6.08
N ALA A 373 -17.50 3.56 7.04
CA ALA A 373 -16.94 2.24 6.75
C ALA A 373 -17.98 1.26 6.19
N LYS A 374 -19.20 1.24 6.77
CA LYS A 374 -20.31 0.40 6.27
C LYS A 374 -20.77 0.83 4.88
N ASP A 375 -20.90 2.13 4.64
CA ASP A 375 -21.35 2.67 3.35
C ASP A 375 -20.36 2.31 2.22
N GLU A 376 -19.06 2.36 2.49
CA GLU A 376 -18.03 1.93 1.54
C GLU A 376 -18.02 0.41 1.31
N MET A 377 -18.23 -0.42 2.35
CA MET A 377 -18.40 -1.87 2.19
C MET A 377 -19.63 -2.21 1.34
N LYS A 378 -20.74 -1.52 1.55
CA LYS A 378 -21.95 -1.66 0.71
C LYS A 378 -21.68 -1.25 -0.73
N SER A 379 -20.97 -0.15 -0.94
CA SER A 379 -20.54 0.31 -2.27
C SER A 379 -19.72 -0.77 -3.00
N LEU A 380 -18.73 -1.34 -2.31
CA LEU A 380 -17.91 -2.44 -2.82
C LEU A 380 -18.75 -3.65 -3.24
N VAL A 381 -19.64 -4.11 -2.37
CA VAL A 381 -20.50 -5.27 -2.65
C VAL A 381 -21.50 -5.02 -3.78
N ARG A 382 -21.99 -3.78 -3.93
CA ARG A 382 -22.77 -3.38 -5.12
C ARG A 382 -21.93 -3.51 -6.38
N GLY A 383 -20.67 -3.08 -6.34
CA GLY A 383 -19.73 -3.20 -7.46
C GLY A 383 -19.46 -4.65 -7.86
N TYR A 384 -19.18 -5.53 -6.88
CA TYR A 384 -19.02 -6.97 -7.14
C TYR A 384 -20.28 -7.58 -7.75
N PHE A 385 -21.47 -7.14 -7.31
CA PHE A 385 -22.72 -7.63 -7.89
C PHE A 385 -22.93 -7.14 -9.33
N VAL A 386 -22.41 -5.97 -9.72
CA VAL A 386 -22.41 -5.51 -11.11
C VAL A 386 -21.52 -6.41 -11.97
N GLU A 387 -20.32 -6.76 -11.51
CA GLU A 387 -19.43 -7.70 -12.21
C GLU A 387 -20.08 -9.08 -12.38
N ALA A 388 -20.73 -9.58 -11.33
CA ALA A 388 -21.49 -10.82 -11.38
C ALA A 388 -22.64 -10.77 -12.41
N LYS A 389 -23.31 -9.61 -12.60
CA LYS A 389 -24.31 -9.42 -13.65
C LYS A 389 -23.68 -9.47 -15.03
N TRP A 390 -22.55 -8.81 -15.23
CA TRP A 390 -21.83 -8.85 -16.51
C TRP A 390 -21.41 -10.26 -16.87
N TYR A 391 -20.84 -10.99 -15.90
CA TYR A 391 -20.51 -12.41 -16.06
C TYR A 391 -21.73 -13.27 -16.42
N ASN A 392 -22.81 -13.18 -15.64
CA ASN A 392 -24.02 -14.00 -15.84
C ASN A 392 -24.73 -13.73 -17.18
N SER A 393 -24.66 -12.48 -17.66
CA SER A 393 -25.25 -12.06 -18.93
C SER A 393 -24.32 -12.20 -20.13
N ASN A 394 -23.09 -12.68 -19.92
CA ASN A 394 -22.00 -12.68 -20.89
C ASN A 394 -21.79 -11.31 -21.56
N TYR A 395 -21.91 -10.24 -20.77
CA TYR A 395 -21.73 -8.87 -21.19
C TYR A 395 -20.30 -8.41 -20.98
N THR A 396 -19.73 -7.79 -22.00
CA THR A 396 -18.45 -7.06 -21.88
C THR A 396 -18.79 -5.57 -21.98
N PRO A 397 -18.54 -4.78 -20.90
CA PRO A 397 -18.78 -3.34 -20.88
C PRO A 397 -17.81 -2.57 -21.79
N THR A 398 -18.06 -1.28 -21.99
CA THR A 398 -17.02 -0.36 -22.48
C THR A 398 -16.00 -0.09 -21.38
N MET A 399 -14.83 0.47 -21.73
CA MET A 399 -13.80 0.87 -20.78
C MET A 399 -14.30 1.91 -19.79
N GLU A 400 -15.15 2.84 -20.21
CA GLU A 400 -15.73 3.83 -19.31
C GLU A 400 -16.66 3.16 -18.28
N GLU A 401 -17.59 2.32 -18.74
CA GLU A 401 -18.49 1.57 -17.86
C GLU A 401 -17.73 0.59 -16.96
N TYR A 402 -16.70 -0.08 -17.50
CA TYR A 402 -15.80 -0.95 -16.76
C TYR A 402 -15.12 -0.18 -15.63
N MET A 403 -14.41 0.91 -15.95
CA MET A 403 -13.61 1.65 -14.98
C MET A 403 -14.48 2.28 -13.88
N ASP A 404 -15.66 2.80 -14.21
CA ASP A 404 -16.59 3.34 -13.22
C ASP A 404 -16.91 2.32 -12.11
N ASN A 405 -17.08 1.04 -12.46
CA ASN A 405 -17.30 -0.03 -11.49
C ASN A 405 -15.98 -0.60 -10.92
N ALA A 406 -14.99 -0.83 -11.77
CA ALA A 406 -13.74 -1.51 -11.45
C ALA A 406 -12.88 -0.73 -10.45
N LEU A 407 -12.98 0.60 -10.45
CA LEU A 407 -12.37 1.44 -9.43
C LEU A 407 -13.00 1.17 -8.05
N VAL A 408 -14.32 0.97 -7.96
CA VAL A 408 -14.99 0.61 -6.70
C VAL A 408 -14.58 -0.81 -6.28
N THR A 409 -14.58 -1.77 -7.20
CA THR A 409 -14.26 -3.19 -6.90
C THR A 409 -12.79 -3.46 -6.63
N SER A 410 -11.90 -2.50 -6.88
CA SER A 410 -10.53 -2.53 -6.36
C SER A 410 -10.47 -2.55 -4.83
N ALA A 411 -11.58 -2.26 -4.15
CA ALA A 411 -11.73 -2.14 -2.69
C ALA A 411 -10.91 -1.02 -2.04
N TYR A 412 -10.12 -0.25 -2.79
CA TYR A 412 -9.15 0.70 -2.23
C TYR A 412 -9.78 1.89 -1.51
N ARG A 413 -10.95 2.37 -1.95
CA ARG A 413 -11.69 3.40 -1.20
C ARG A 413 -12.22 2.86 0.14
N MET A 414 -12.74 1.63 0.14
CA MET A 414 -13.19 0.94 1.35
C MET A 414 -12.03 0.70 2.31
N LEU A 415 -10.86 0.28 1.82
CA LEU A 415 -9.66 0.12 2.64
C LEU A 415 -9.15 1.47 3.18
N ALA A 416 -9.20 2.54 2.40
CA ALA A 416 -8.85 3.88 2.86
C ALA A 416 -9.79 4.31 4.00
N ALA A 417 -11.11 4.16 3.84
CA ALA A 417 -12.09 4.50 4.87
C ALA A 417 -11.88 3.68 6.14
N THR A 418 -11.69 2.37 5.99
CA THR A 418 -11.43 1.46 7.11
C THR A 418 -10.13 1.81 7.83
N SER A 419 -9.09 2.21 7.10
CA SER A 419 -7.80 2.60 7.71
C SER A 419 -7.93 3.80 8.64
N PHE A 420 -8.83 4.74 8.35
CA PHE A 420 -9.04 5.95 9.17
C PHE A 420 -9.76 5.65 10.48
N VAL A 421 -10.52 4.56 10.56
CA VAL A 421 -11.34 4.20 11.74
C VAL A 421 -10.46 4.12 13.00
N GLY A 422 -9.37 3.36 12.94
CA GLY A 422 -8.48 3.14 14.10
C GLY A 422 -7.36 4.17 14.29
N MET A 423 -7.39 5.31 13.58
CA MET A 423 -6.34 6.34 13.67
C MET A 423 -6.55 7.36 14.80
N GLY A 424 -7.60 7.20 15.60
CA GLY A 424 -7.91 8.10 16.70
C GLY A 424 -8.33 9.50 16.23
N PRO A 425 -8.16 10.54 17.07
CA PRO A 425 -8.74 11.87 16.84
C PRO A 425 -8.31 12.59 15.56
N ILE A 426 -7.21 12.19 14.92
CA ILE A 426 -6.75 12.79 13.67
C ILE A 426 -7.71 12.54 12.49
N ALA A 427 -8.46 11.43 12.54
CA ALA A 427 -9.48 11.09 11.56
C ALA A 427 -10.85 11.63 12.03
N THR A 428 -11.07 12.92 11.74
CA THR A 428 -12.31 13.64 12.07
C THR A 428 -13.45 13.28 11.11
N GLU A 429 -14.68 13.69 11.43
CA GLU A 429 -15.83 13.47 10.54
C GLU A 429 -15.66 14.20 9.19
N GLU A 430 -15.06 15.39 9.20
CA GLU A 430 -14.73 16.14 7.98
C GLU A 430 -13.75 15.38 7.09
N ALA A 431 -12.79 14.65 7.67
CA ALA A 431 -11.87 13.81 6.90
C ALA A 431 -12.58 12.63 6.24
N PHE A 432 -13.58 12.03 6.90
CA PHE A 432 -14.43 10.99 6.30
C PHE A 432 -15.34 11.55 5.22
N GLN A 433 -15.89 12.77 5.40
CA GLN A 433 -16.67 13.45 4.37
C GLN A 433 -15.81 13.78 3.14
N TRP A 434 -14.59 14.28 3.37
CA TRP A 434 -13.60 14.51 2.31
C TRP A 434 -13.33 13.23 1.54
N LEU A 435 -13.09 12.10 2.23
CA LEU A 435 -12.85 10.81 1.60
C LEU A 435 -14.06 10.33 0.77
N ALA A 436 -15.27 10.44 1.32
CA ALA A 436 -16.51 10.03 0.67
C ALA A 436 -16.81 10.83 -0.61
N ASN A 437 -16.32 12.07 -0.70
CA ASN A 437 -16.44 12.89 -1.91
C ASN A 437 -15.51 12.44 -3.06
N GLY A 438 -14.70 11.40 -2.86
CA GLY A 438 -13.83 10.83 -3.90
C GLY A 438 -12.71 11.77 -4.33
N PRO A 439 -11.81 12.16 -3.41
CA PRO A 439 -10.73 13.08 -3.73
C PRO A 439 -9.75 12.45 -4.73
N LYS A 440 -9.03 13.29 -5.47
CA LYS A 440 -8.19 12.89 -6.61
C LYS A 440 -7.16 11.82 -6.21
N ILE A 441 -6.53 11.94 -5.04
CA ILE A 441 -5.58 10.96 -4.50
C ILE A 441 -6.19 9.56 -4.31
N VAL A 442 -7.46 9.46 -3.92
CA VAL A 442 -8.17 8.17 -3.76
C VAL A 442 -8.45 7.58 -5.13
N GLY A 443 -8.97 8.38 -6.07
CA GLY A 443 -9.19 7.94 -7.45
C GLY A 443 -7.91 7.43 -8.09
N ALA A 444 -6.81 8.15 -7.91
CA ALA A 444 -5.49 7.73 -8.39
C ALA A 444 -5.02 6.42 -7.74
N SER A 445 -5.18 6.26 -6.43
CA SER A 445 -4.86 5.00 -5.74
C SER A 445 -5.70 3.83 -6.24
N GLN A 446 -6.99 4.04 -6.52
CA GLN A 446 -7.88 3.03 -7.12
C GLN A 446 -7.43 2.67 -8.55
N ILE A 447 -7.02 3.64 -9.37
CA ILE A 447 -6.50 3.42 -10.73
C ILE A 447 -5.23 2.57 -10.68
N ILE A 448 -4.28 2.91 -9.81
CA ILE A 448 -3.04 2.12 -9.64
C ILE A 448 -3.39 0.68 -9.25
N CYS A 449 -4.28 0.51 -8.25
CA CYS A 449 -4.69 -0.82 -7.83
C CYS A 449 -5.30 -1.64 -8.96
N ARG A 450 -6.35 -1.10 -9.58
CA ARG A 450 -7.15 -1.79 -10.59
C ARG A 450 -6.30 -2.15 -11.81
N LEU A 451 -5.58 -1.19 -12.38
CA LEU A 451 -4.88 -1.44 -13.64
C LEU A 451 -3.64 -2.32 -13.46
N MET A 452 -2.96 -2.27 -12.31
CA MET A 452 -1.86 -3.20 -12.04
C MET A 452 -2.38 -4.63 -11.83
N ASP A 453 -3.50 -4.80 -11.13
CA ASP A 453 -4.20 -6.07 -11.00
C ASP A 453 -4.56 -6.64 -12.38
N ASP A 454 -5.31 -5.88 -13.19
CA ASP A 454 -5.77 -6.31 -14.52
C ASP A 454 -4.61 -6.73 -15.45
N ILE A 455 -3.44 -6.09 -15.36
CA ILE A 455 -2.27 -6.44 -16.18
C ILE A 455 -1.76 -7.84 -15.83
N VAL A 456 -1.63 -8.16 -14.54
CA VAL A 456 -0.99 -9.41 -14.09
C VAL A 456 -1.97 -10.56 -13.88
N SER A 457 -3.25 -10.27 -13.64
CA SER A 457 -4.29 -11.28 -13.43
C SER A 457 -4.91 -11.79 -14.75
N ASN A 458 -4.86 -10.99 -15.83
CA ASN A 458 -5.60 -11.22 -17.07
C ASN A 458 -5.49 -12.66 -17.62
N GLU A 459 -4.28 -13.24 -17.72
CA GLU A 459 -4.14 -14.60 -18.27
C GLU A 459 -4.81 -15.68 -17.41
N ILE A 460 -4.79 -15.52 -16.09
CA ILE A 460 -5.39 -16.47 -15.15
C ILE A 460 -6.91 -16.32 -15.15
N GLU A 461 -7.40 -15.09 -15.18
CA GLU A 461 -8.83 -14.78 -15.28
C GLU A 461 -9.45 -15.33 -16.56
N GLN A 462 -8.79 -15.15 -17.70
CA GLN A 462 -9.25 -15.69 -18.98
C GLN A 462 -9.30 -17.22 -18.96
N LYS A 463 -8.34 -17.91 -18.33
CA LYS A 463 -8.37 -19.36 -18.16
C LYS A 463 -9.54 -19.83 -17.28
N ARG A 464 -10.05 -18.98 -16.38
CA ARG A 464 -11.22 -19.25 -15.53
C ARG A 464 -12.55 -18.86 -16.17
N GLY A 465 -12.51 -18.31 -17.39
CA GLY A 465 -13.68 -17.89 -18.16
C GLY A 465 -14.25 -16.53 -17.74
N HIS A 466 -13.45 -15.66 -17.11
CA HIS A 466 -13.88 -14.31 -16.73
C HIS A 466 -14.17 -13.46 -17.97
N VAL A 467 -15.39 -12.89 -18.05
CA VAL A 467 -15.92 -12.29 -19.29
C VAL A 467 -15.48 -10.83 -19.50
N ALA A 468 -15.18 -10.09 -18.43
CA ALA A 468 -14.99 -8.65 -18.46
C ALA A 468 -13.75 -8.20 -17.67
N SER A 469 -12.58 -8.75 -17.99
CA SER A 469 -11.32 -8.16 -17.47
C SER A 469 -11.03 -6.83 -18.19
N GLY A 470 -10.30 -5.90 -17.55
CA GLY A 470 -10.03 -4.59 -18.14
C GLY A 470 -9.34 -4.66 -19.51
N ILE A 471 -8.38 -5.59 -19.66
CA ILE A 471 -7.69 -5.84 -20.93
C ILE A 471 -8.67 -6.27 -22.04
N GLU A 472 -9.62 -7.17 -21.74
CA GLU A 472 -10.62 -7.61 -22.72
C GLU A 472 -11.59 -6.49 -23.09
N CYS A 473 -12.01 -5.68 -22.11
CA CYS A 473 -12.86 -4.50 -22.36
C CYS A 473 -12.16 -3.52 -23.32
N TYR A 474 -10.87 -3.26 -23.10
CA TYR A 474 -10.07 -2.38 -23.94
C TYR A 474 -9.93 -2.93 -25.37
N MET A 475 -9.53 -4.20 -25.48
CA MET A 475 -9.34 -4.86 -26.79
C MET A 475 -10.63 -4.89 -27.60
N LYS A 476 -11.78 -5.16 -26.95
CA LYS A 476 -13.09 -5.19 -27.60
C LYS A 476 -13.53 -3.80 -28.09
N GLN A 477 -13.30 -2.74 -27.30
CA GLN A 477 -13.69 -1.38 -27.66
C GLN A 477 -12.81 -0.77 -28.76
N HIS A 478 -11.50 -1.00 -28.71
CA HIS A 478 -10.54 -0.34 -29.60
C HIS A 478 -10.05 -1.23 -30.75
N GLY A 479 -10.39 -2.52 -30.78
CA GLY A 479 -9.89 -3.48 -31.77
C GLY A 479 -8.36 -3.68 -31.71
N GLY A 480 -7.74 -3.37 -30.57
CA GLY A 480 -6.29 -3.40 -30.36
C GLY A 480 -5.75 -4.75 -29.89
N GLN A 481 -4.42 -4.89 -29.89
CA GLN A 481 -3.74 -6.05 -29.29
C GLN A 481 -3.60 -5.88 -27.77
N ARG A 482 -3.39 -6.99 -27.06
CA ARG A 482 -3.20 -7.04 -25.60
C ARG A 482 -2.08 -6.12 -25.14
N GLU A 483 -0.99 -6.06 -25.90
CA GLU A 483 0.18 -5.23 -25.63
C GLU A 483 -0.18 -3.74 -25.60
N ASN A 484 -1.04 -3.29 -26.53
CA ASN A 484 -1.51 -1.90 -26.57
C ASN A 484 -2.34 -1.55 -25.33
N ALA A 485 -3.14 -2.50 -24.82
CA ALA A 485 -3.91 -2.33 -23.59
C ALA A 485 -2.98 -2.20 -22.38
N ILE A 486 -1.96 -3.06 -22.29
CA ILE A 486 -0.96 -3.03 -21.22
C ILE A 486 -0.17 -1.71 -21.23
N GLU A 487 0.25 -1.24 -22.40
CA GLU A 487 0.96 0.05 -22.54
C GLU A 487 0.09 1.23 -22.09
N GLU A 488 -1.17 1.24 -22.50
CA GLU A 488 -2.13 2.26 -22.09
C GLU A 488 -2.40 2.23 -20.57
N PHE A 489 -2.56 1.03 -19.99
CA PHE A 489 -2.78 0.88 -18.56
C PHE A 489 -1.55 1.33 -17.76
N LYS A 490 -0.34 0.98 -18.21
CA LYS A 490 0.91 1.50 -17.61
C LYS A 490 0.99 3.02 -17.69
N ARG A 491 0.57 3.63 -18.79
CA ARG A 491 0.52 5.09 -18.94
C ARG A 491 -0.45 5.73 -17.92
N GLN A 492 -1.62 5.13 -17.72
CA GLN A 492 -2.59 5.58 -16.71
C GLN A 492 -2.07 5.39 -15.28
N VAL A 493 -1.40 4.29 -14.97
CA VAL A 493 -0.73 4.08 -13.67
C VAL A 493 0.34 5.15 -13.42
N ILE A 494 1.15 5.50 -14.44
CA ILE A 494 2.13 6.59 -14.34
C ILE A 494 1.43 7.94 -14.07
N SER A 495 0.33 8.22 -14.76
CA SER A 495 -0.49 9.41 -14.53
C SER A 495 -1.01 9.46 -13.10
N ALA A 496 -1.59 8.36 -12.60
CA ALA A 496 -2.12 8.28 -11.25
C ALA A 496 -1.05 8.48 -10.17
N TRP A 497 0.19 8.00 -10.40
CA TRP A 497 1.30 8.32 -9.50
C TRP A 497 1.61 9.83 -9.42
N LYS A 498 1.51 10.55 -10.55
CA LYS A 498 1.66 12.02 -10.58
C LYS A 498 0.52 12.73 -9.85
N ASP A 499 -0.71 12.22 -9.97
CA ASP A 499 -1.87 12.73 -9.23
C ASP A 499 -1.71 12.56 -7.72
N ILE A 500 -1.21 11.40 -7.26
CA ILE A 500 -0.90 11.19 -5.83
C ILE A 500 0.17 12.18 -5.36
N ASN A 501 1.24 12.37 -6.14
CA ASN A 501 2.31 13.29 -5.79
C ASN A 501 1.79 14.72 -5.65
N GLU A 502 0.92 15.17 -6.55
CA GLU A 502 0.34 16.52 -6.53
C GLU A 502 -0.52 16.78 -5.30
N GLU A 503 -1.34 15.81 -4.90
CA GLU A 503 -2.24 15.90 -3.74
C GLU A 503 -1.49 15.80 -2.39
N LEU A 504 -0.20 15.45 -2.39
CA LEU A 504 0.66 15.45 -1.21
C LEU A 504 1.41 16.78 -1.00
N LEU A 505 1.27 17.74 -1.92
CA LEU A 505 1.86 19.07 -1.85
C LEU A 505 0.94 20.06 -1.14
N GLU A 506 1.51 20.93 -0.31
CA GLU A 506 0.78 21.95 0.45
C GLU A 506 0.06 22.97 -0.48
N PRO A 507 -1.08 23.56 -0.08
CA PRO A 507 -1.82 23.31 1.16
C PRO A 507 -2.64 22.01 1.11
N LEU A 508 -2.58 21.21 2.18
CA LEU A 508 -3.35 19.98 2.29
C LEU A 508 -4.82 20.22 2.72
N GLN A 509 -5.74 19.41 2.19
CA GLN A 509 -7.16 19.43 2.56
C GLN A 509 -7.47 18.67 3.86
N VAL A 510 -6.61 17.70 4.22
CA VAL A 510 -6.71 16.87 5.43
C VAL A 510 -5.31 16.62 6.01
N PRO A 511 -5.19 16.22 7.29
CA PRO A 511 -3.89 15.93 7.89
C PRO A 511 -3.05 14.93 7.07
N ARG A 512 -1.77 15.25 6.88
CA ARG A 512 -0.81 14.42 6.12
C ARG A 512 -0.83 12.93 6.49
N PRO A 513 -0.91 12.51 7.77
CA PRO A 513 -0.94 11.09 8.11
C PRO A 513 -2.11 10.30 7.48
N LEU A 514 -3.24 10.96 7.18
CA LEU A 514 -4.37 10.34 6.48
C LEU A 514 -4.05 10.12 4.99
N LEU A 515 -3.45 11.11 4.33
CA LEU A 515 -2.99 10.99 2.94
C LEU A 515 -1.92 9.90 2.79
N MET A 516 -1.04 9.76 3.79
CA MET A 516 -0.03 8.71 3.82
C MET A 516 -0.62 7.29 3.80
N ARG A 517 -1.85 7.10 4.30
CA ARG A 517 -2.53 5.79 4.20
C ARG A 517 -2.86 5.44 2.76
N ILE A 518 -3.34 6.43 2.01
CA ILE A 518 -3.72 6.26 0.60
C ILE A 518 -2.45 6.06 -0.25
N LEU A 519 -1.41 6.85 -0.03
CA LEU A 519 -0.10 6.64 -0.66
C LEU A 519 0.45 5.24 -0.36
N ASN A 520 0.40 4.80 0.90
CA ASN A 520 0.95 3.50 1.26
C ASN A 520 0.12 2.34 0.71
N LEU A 521 -1.21 2.46 0.56
CA LEU A 521 -2.01 1.49 -0.19
C LEU A 521 -1.50 1.36 -1.64
N SER A 522 -1.20 2.48 -2.31
CA SER A 522 -0.62 2.47 -3.65
C SER A 522 0.78 1.83 -3.69
N ARG A 523 1.62 2.06 -2.67
CA ARG A 523 2.93 1.40 -2.56
C ARG A 523 2.82 -0.11 -2.37
N VAL A 524 1.81 -0.57 -1.62
CA VAL A 524 1.61 -2.01 -1.40
C VAL A 524 1.21 -2.71 -2.69
N ILE A 525 0.26 -2.17 -3.45
CA ILE A 525 -0.10 -2.81 -4.73
C ILE A 525 1.06 -2.75 -5.72
N ASP A 526 1.78 -1.63 -5.79
CA ASP A 526 2.94 -1.50 -6.66
C ASP A 526 3.96 -2.60 -6.37
N LEU A 527 4.27 -2.86 -5.09
CA LEU A 527 5.12 -3.97 -4.68
C LEU A 527 4.53 -5.35 -5.02
N LEU A 528 3.28 -5.61 -4.64
CA LEU A 528 2.68 -6.95 -4.73
C LEU A 528 2.36 -7.37 -6.17
N TYR A 529 2.16 -6.41 -7.08
CA TYR A 529 1.67 -6.62 -8.46
C TYR A 529 2.66 -6.13 -9.53
N THR A 530 3.92 -5.84 -9.17
CA THR A 530 4.95 -5.47 -10.16
C THR A 530 5.19 -6.59 -11.20
N ASP A 531 5.24 -7.84 -10.77
CA ASP A 531 5.62 -8.98 -11.63
C ASP A 531 4.52 -10.04 -11.78
N SER A 532 3.65 -10.18 -10.78
CA SER A 532 2.63 -11.23 -10.68
C SER A 532 1.60 -10.83 -9.63
N ASP A 533 0.47 -11.53 -9.55
CA ASP A 533 -0.45 -11.42 -8.40
C ASP A 533 0.20 -12.05 -7.14
N GLY A 534 0.95 -11.24 -6.39
CA GLY A 534 1.64 -11.65 -5.17
C GLY A 534 0.73 -11.91 -3.97
N TYR A 535 -0.57 -11.60 -4.07
CA TYR A 535 -1.56 -11.91 -3.04
C TYR A 535 -2.12 -13.32 -3.22
N SER A 536 -2.61 -13.64 -4.42
CA SER A 536 -3.16 -14.96 -4.72
C SER A 536 -2.07 -16.03 -4.80
N ASP A 537 -0.93 -15.73 -5.44
CA ASP A 537 0.27 -16.59 -5.46
C ASP A 537 1.32 -16.08 -4.45
N SER A 538 1.11 -16.42 -3.18
CA SER A 538 1.95 -15.88 -2.10
C SER A 538 3.28 -16.63 -1.91
N ALA A 539 3.52 -17.71 -2.67
CA ALA A 539 4.72 -18.54 -2.54
C ALA A 539 5.99 -17.87 -3.08
N GLY A 540 5.86 -16.83 -3.91
CA GLY A 540 6.95 -16.09 -4.54
C GLY A 540 7.59 -15.02 -3.64
N LEU A 541 7.76 -13.81 -4.19
CA LEU A 541 8.45 -12.70 -3.51
C LEU A 541 7.74 -12.24 -2.24
N THR A 542 6.40 -12.31 -2.19
CA THR A 542 5.59 -11.97 -1.01
C THR A 542 6.05 -12.74 0.23
N LYS A 543 6.32 -14.05 0.09
CA LYS A 543 6.87 -14.88 1.18
C LYS A 543 8.17 -14.30 1.74
N HIS A 544 9.07 -13.89 0.86
CA HIS A 544 10.36 -13.32 1.26
C HIS A 544 10.21 -11.97 1.95
N HIS A 545 9.27 -11.14 1.50
CA HIS A 545 8.96 -9.86 2.14
C HIS A 545 8.36 -10.03 3.53
N ILE A 546 7.42 -10.96 3.69
CA ILE A 546 6.85 -11.30 5.00
C ILE A 546 7.95 -11.82 5.94
N ALA A 547 8.79 -12.75 5.47
CA ALA A 547 9.88 -13.29 6.29
C ALA A 547 10.88 -12.21 6.74
N ALA A 548 11.23 -11.29 5.83
CA ALA A 548 12.10 -10.15 6.14
C ALA A 548 11.54 -9.28 7.26
N LEU A 549 10.24 -8.98 7.24
CA LEU A 549 9.64 -8.08 8.22
C LEU A 549 9.26 -8.77 9.53
N LEU A 550 8.90 -10.06 9.50
CA LEU A 550 8.25 -10.74 10.61
C LEU A 550 9.04 -11.90 11.20
N LEU A 551 10.11 -12.38 10.57
CA LEU A 551 10.83 -13.58 11.04
C LEU A 551 12.32 -13.34 11.31
N HIS A 552 12.94 -12.35 10.69
CA HIS A 552 14.38 -12.11 10.79
C HIS A 552 14.71 -10.94 11.73
N ASP A 553 15.77 -11.10 12.53
CA ASP A 553 16.25 -10.11 13.51
C ASP A 553 17.52 -9.46 13.00
N PHE A 554 17.75 -8.22 13.41
CA PHE A 554 19.09 -7.66 13.38
C PHE A 554 19.88 -8.04 14.64
N PRO A 555 21.18 -8.39 14.52
CA PRO A 555 22.05 -8.50 15.67
C PRO A 555 22.27 -7.11 16.28
N LEU A 556 22.00 -7.00 17.59
CA LEU A 556 22.12 -5.78 18.40
C LEU A 556 23.56 -5.53 18.86
#